data_AF-A0A7V9PZW5-F1
#
_entry.id   AF-A0A7V9PZW5-F1
#
_cell.length_a   1.000
_cell.length_b   1.000
_cell.length_c   1.000
_cell.angle_alpha   90.00
_cell.angle_beta   90.00
_cell.angle_gamma   90.00
#
_symmetry.space_group_name_H-M   'P 1'
#
loop_
_entity.id
_entity.type
_entity.pdbx_description
1 polymer ?
#
loop_
_entity_poly.entity_id
_entity_poly.type
_entity_poly.pdbx_seq_one_letter_code
_entity_poly.pdbx_strand_id
1 'polypeptide(L)'
;MRYLAYAASFVVLAAAGCGTDSEATWGGPPDPAADGTVAVEAFNAYAADVDDAWEGSAAMSAAEFLRLDERSVTRTTIEAEASGEGNGPETVVVTLDGLLDDSVRAERWTLRFLPDGDDYELTHAAWAQRCQPDRGHQEFSPELCV
;
A
#
# COMPACT_ATOMS: atom_id res chain seq x y z
N MET A 1 23.39 54.05 -36.82
CA MET A 1 23.55 52.79 -36.04
C MET A 1 22.23 52.45 -35.39
N ARG A 2 21.66 51.27 -35.69
CA ARG A 2 20.93 50.36 -34.76
C ARG A 2 19.62 50.88 -34.14
N TYR A 3 18.50 50.17 -34.01
CA TYR A 3 17.85 48.97 -34.57
C TYR A 3 16.37 49.10 -34.11
N LEU A 4 15.44 48.46 -34.82
CA LEU A 4 14.03 48.27 -34.47
C LEU A 4 13.83 47.68 -33.06
N ALA A 5 12.67 47.95 -32.43
CA ALA A 5 11.95 46.92 -31.67
C ALA A 5 10.46 47.26 -31.49
N TYR A 6 9.63 46.47 -32.15
CA TYR A 6 8.19 46.29 -31.89
C TYR A 6 7.99 45.82 -30.44
N ALA A 7 7.10 46.48 -29.70
CA ALA A 7 6.58 45.92 -28.45
C ALA A 7 5.30 45.14 -28.78
N ALA A 8 5.43 43.82 -28.87
CA ALA A 8 4.31 42.89 -28.98
C ALA A 8 3.59 42.80 -27.62
N SER A 9 2.29 43.08 -27.63
CA SER A 9 1.40 42.86 -26.50
C SER A 9 1.20 41.35 -26.29
N PHE A 10 1.78 40.81 -25.23
CA PHE A 10 1.46 39.45 -24.77
C PHE A 10 0.17 39.50 -23.95
N VAL A 11 -0.90 38.95 -24.52
CA VAL A 11 -2.11 38.59 -23.79
C VAL A 11 -1.80 37.27 -23.06
N VAL A 12 -1.62 37.33 -21.74
CA VAL A 12 -1.52 36.14 -20.89
C VAL A 12 -2.94 35.65 -20.62
N LEU A 13 -3.34 34.56 -21.27
CA LEU A 13 -4.52 33.79 -20.87
C LEU A 13 -4.20 33.12 -19.53
N ALA A 14 -4.81 33.60 -18.45
CA ALA A 14 -4.89 32.87 -17.20
C ALA A 14 -5.83 31.66 -17.42
N ALA A 15 -5.27 30.47 -17.55
CA ALA A 15 -6.04 29.25 -17.39
C ALA A 15 -6.42 29.13 -15.92
N ALA A 16 -7.68 29.40 -15.60
CA ALA A 16 -8.29 28.98 -14.36
C ALA A 16 -8.37 27.46 -14.37
N GLY A 17 -7.33 26.81 -13.83
CA GLY A 17 -7.43 25.42 -13.43
C GLY A 17 -8.38 25.34 -12.25
N CYS A 18 -9.55 24.73 -12.44
CA CYS A 18 -10.32 24.18 -11.33
C CYS A 18 -9.44 23.09 -10.71
N GLY A 19 -8.70 23.45 -9.66
CA GLY A 19 -8.17 22.48 -8.71
C GLY A 19 -9.38 21.85 -8.03
N THR A 20 -9.71 20.63 -8.43
CA THR A 20 -10.44 19.75 -7.53
C THR A 20 -9.40 19.27 -6.54
N ASP A 21 -9.47 19.78 -5.31
CA ASP A 21 -8.86 19.15 -4.15
C ASP A 21 -9.50 17.76 -4.01
N SER A 22 -9.01 16.81 -4.79
CA SER A 22 -9.32 15.40 -4.61
C SER A 22 -8.42 14.96 -3.48
N GLU A 23 -8.97 14.92 -2.26
CA GLU A 23 -8.32 14.28 -1.12
C GLU A 23 -7.81 12.91 -1.59
N ALA A 24 -6.49 12.72 -1.59
CA ALA A 24 -5.88 11.48 -2.03
C ALA A 24 -6.50 10.36 -1.19
N THR A 25 -7.27 9.49 -1.83
CA THR A 25 -7.94 8.38 -1.15
C THR A 25 -7.17 7.11 -1.48
N TRP A 26 -6.77 6.37 -0.45
CA TRP A 26 -6.14 5.07 -0.64
C TRP A 26 -7.18 4.00 -0.98
N GLY A 27 -7.02 3.37 -2.15
CA GLY A 27 -7.93 2.32 -2.64
C GLY A 27 -7.52 0.90 -2.26
N GLY A 28 -6.44 0.73 -1.51
CA GLY A 28 -5.83 -0.58 -1.23
C GLY A 28 -4.65 -0.91 -2.15
N PRO A 29 -3.99 -2.05 -1.89
CA PRO A 29 -2.74 -2.41 -2.54
C PRO A 29 -2.98 -2.72 -4.03
N PRO A 30 -2.03 -2.38 -4.91
CA PRO A 30 -2.10 -2.79 -6.32
C PRO A 30 -1.95 -4.31 -6.46
N ASP A 31 -2.26 -4.82 -7.65
CA ASP A 31 -2.09 -6.24 -7.97
C ASP A 31 -0.62 -6.68 -7.76
N PRO A 32 -0.36 -7.83 -7.11
CA PRO A 32 0.97 -8.37 -6.97
C PRO A 32 1.62 -8.74 -8.30
N ALA A 33 2.94 -8.59 -8.37
CA ALA A 33 3.75 -9.17 -9.44
C ALA A 33 3.74 -10.71 -9.37
N ALA A 34 4.22 -11.37 -10.43
CA ALA A 34 4.24 -12.84 -10.51
C ALA A 34 5.08 -13.52 -9.42
N ASP A 35 6.03 -12.79 -8.80
CA ASP A 35 6.83 -13.27 -7.67
C ASP A 35 6.23 -12.92 -6.30
N GLY A 36 5.04 -12.30 -6.28
CA GLY A 36 4.35 -11.85 -5.08
C GLY A 36 4.75 -10.47 -4.59
N THR A 37 5.71 -9.79 -5.22
CA THR A 37 6.08 -8.42 -4.81
C THR A 37 4.94 -7.44 -5.10
N VAL A 38 4.69 -6.52 -4.18
CA VAL A 38 3.65 -5.50 -4.32
C VAL A 38 4.28 -4.11 -4.21
N ALA A 39 3.91 -3.22 -5.13
CA ALA A 39 4.38 -1.83 -5.14
C ALA A 39 3.79 -1.04 -3.95
N VAL A 40 4.61 -0.17 -3.35
CA VAL A 40 4.30 0.55 -2.08
C VAL A 40 4.31 2.07 -2.25
N GLU A 41 4.82 2.56 -3.36
CA GLU A 41 5.08 3.98 -3.61
C GLU A 41 3.80 4.82 -3.54
N ALA A 42 2.69 4.29 -4.08
CA ALA A 42 1.40 4.96 -4.04
C ALA A 42 0.81 5.02 -2.62
N PHE A 43 1.08 4.01 -1.78
CA PHE A 43 0.65 4.04 -0.38
C PHE A 43 1.45 5.06 0.41
N ASN A 44 2.78 5.10 0.26
CA ASN A 44 3.60 6.07 0.97
C ASN A 44 3.31 7.51 0.52
N ALA A 45 2.98 7.72 -0.77
CA ALA A 45 2.54 9.03 -1.25
C ALA A 45 1.21 9.45 -0.59
N TYR A 46 0.27 8.51 -0.42
CA TYR A 46 -0.96 8.76 0.32
C TYR A 46 -0.70 9.06 1.81
N ALA A 47 0.10 8.21 2.48
CA ALA A 47 0.42 8.37 3.89
C ALA A 47 1.10 9.72 4.17
N ALA A 48 2.01 10.17 3.31
CA ALA A 48 2.69 11.45 3.49
C ALA A 48 1.77 12.69 3.49
N ASP A 49 0.53 12.56 2.99
CA ASP A 49 -0.47 13.62 2.96
C ASP A 49 -1.54 13.49 4.09
N VAL A 50 -1.44 12.45 4.93
CA VAL A 50 -2.36 12.16 6.03
C VAL A 50 -1.72 12.56 7.38
N ASP A 51 -2.57 12.86 8.37
CA ASP A 51 -2.18 13.07 9.77
C ASP A 51 -3.26 12.39 10.64
N ASP A 52 -3.08 11.09 10.87
CA ASP A 52 -4.02 10.22 11.57
C ASP A 52 -3.28 9.19 12.45
N ALA A 53 -3.96 8.69 13.46
CA ALA A 53 -3.36 7.90 14.53
C ALA A 53 -2.80 6.53 14.07
N TRP A 54 -3.16 6.06 12.88
CA TRP A 54 -2.69 4.78 12.36
C TRP A 54 -1.23 4.82 11.90
N GLU A 55 -0.70 5.99 11.54
CA GLU A 55 0.63 6.17 10.94
C GLU A 55 1.76 5.82 11.91
N GLY A 56 1.53 6.10 13.21
CA GLY A 56 2.47 5.79 14.29
C GLY A 56 2.51 4.32 14.73
N SER A 57 1.89 3.39 13.99
CA SER A 57 1.95 1.95 14.29
C SER A 57 2.02 1.11 13.03
N ALA A 58 3.12 0.38 12.84
CA ALA A 58 3.29 -0.54 11.72
C ALA A 58 2.12 -1.52 11.54
N ALA A 59 1.53 -2.01 12.64
CA ALA A 59 0.36 -2.89 12.59
C ALA A 59 -0.92 -2.19 12.11
N MET A 60 -1.11 -0.92 12.46
CA MET A 60 -2.24 -0.11 12.00
C MET A 60 -2.03 0.37 10.56
N SER A 61 -0.81 0.79 10.20
CA SER A 61 -0.43 1.09 8.81
C SER A 61 -0.59 -0.14 7.90
N ALA A 62 -0.30 -1.35 8.39
CA ALA A 62 -0.60 -2.59 7.68
C ALA A 62 -2.11 -2.80 7.46
N ALA A 63 -2.93 -2.47 8.47
CA ALA A 63 -4.38 -2.58 8.35
C ALA A 63 -4.95 -1.60 7.32
N GLU A 64 -4.45 -0.36 7.30
CA GLU A 64 -4.82 0.67 6.33
C GLU A 64 -4.33 0.32 4.93
N PHE A 65 -3.05 -0.08 4.78
CA PHE A 65 -2.48 -0.50 3.49
C PHE A 65 -3.34 -1.57 2.83
N LEU A 66 -3.80 -2.57 3.58
CA LEU A 66 -4.59 -3.69 3.09
C LEU A 66 -6.11 -3.43 3.03
N ARG A 67 -6.58 -2.27 3.52
CA ARG A 67 -7.99 -1.91 3.68
C ARG A 67 -8.77 -3.00 4.41
N LEU A 68 -8.27 -3.43 5.57
CA LEU A 68 -8.81 -4.59 6.30
C LEU A 68 -10.27 -4.41 6.73
N ASP A 69 -10.75 -3.18 6.86
CA ASP A 69 -12.14 -2.81 7.11
C ASP A 69 -13.07 -3.13 5.92
N GLU A 70 -12.52 -3.23 4.71
CA GLU A 70 -13.25 -3.57 3.49
C GLU A 70 -13.15 -5.06 3.11
N ARG A 71 -12.29 -5.83 3.78
CA ARG A 71 -12.05 -7.24 3.47
C ARG A 71 -13.13 -8.14 4.06
N SER A 72 -13.70 -9.00 3.21
CA SER A 72 -14.65 -10.05 3.64
C SER A 72 -13.94 -11.38 3.85
N VAL A 73 -13.48 -11.62 5.08
CA VAL A 73 -12.76 -12.84 5.49
C VAL A 73 -13.33 -13.40 6.78
N THR A 74 -13.15 -14.71 6.99
CA THR A 74 -13.60 -15.35 8.23
C THR A 74 -12.73 -14.97 9.42
N ARG A 75 -11.42 -14.82 9.20
CA ARG A 75 -10.46 -14.48 10.24
C ARG A 75 -9.28 -13.69 9.68
N THR A 76 -8.94 -12.62 10.38
CA THR A 76 -7.71 -11.87 10.20
C THR A 76 -6.78 -12.13 11.38
N THR A 77 -5.50 -12.35 11.11
CA THR A 77 -4.44 -12.43 12.12
C THR A 77 -3.34 -11.46 11.73
N ILE A 78 -2.90 -10.64 12.68
CA ILE A 78 -1.84 -9.65 12.50
C ILE A 78 -0.76 -9.97 13.54
N GLU A 79 0.44 -10.25 13.05
CA GLU A 79 1.61 -10.55 13.86
C GLU A 79 2.68 -9.51 13.54
N ALA A 80 3.14 -8.77 14.54
CA ALA A 80 4.17 -7.74 14.38
C ALA A 80 5.43 -8.15 15.14
N GLU A 81 6.57 -8.08 14.47
CA GLU A 81 7.89 -8.37 15.02
C GLU A 81 8.78 -7.13 14.85
N ALA A 82 9.17 -6.53 15.98
CA ALA A 82 10.10 -5.40 16.01
C ALA A 82 11.56 -5.87 16.09
N SER A 83 12.44 -5.20 15.34
CA SER A 83 13.88 -5.49 15.37
C SER A 83 14.57 -4.82 16.58
N GLY A 84 14.69 -5.52 17.71
CA GLY A 84 15.51 -5.10 18.87
C GLY A 84 14.88 -4.07 19.81
N GLU A 85 15.67 -3.54 20.77
CA GLU A 85 15.21 -2.53 21.75
C GLU A 85 15.02 -1.15 21.08
N GLY A 86 13.80 -0.88 20.62
CA GLY A 86 13.23 0.45 20.35
C GLY A 86 13.65 1.12 19.03
N ASN A 87 12.67 1.43 18.17
CA ASN A 87 12.79 2.19 16.91
C ASN A 87 13.60 1.51 15.78
N GLY A 88 13.56 0.18 15.71
CA GLY A 88 14.12 -0.58 14.58
C GLY A 88 13.08 -0.86 13.49
N PRO A 89 13.50 -1.46 12.35
CA PRO A 89 12.57 -1.98 11.35
C PRO A 89 11.56 -2.94 11.98
N GLU A 90 10.30 -2.84 11.56
CA GLU A 90 9.24 -3.75 11.97
C GLU A 90 8.77 -4.60 10.79
N THR A 91 8.57 -5.90 11.03
CA THR A 91 7.93 -6.79 10.07
C THR A 91 6.54 -7.13 10.58
N VAL A 92 5.53 -6.86 9.75
CA VAL A 92 4.14 -7.19 10.03
C VAL A 92 3.69 -8.27 9.06
N VAL A 93 3.23 -9.39 9.60
CA VAL A 93 2.63 -10.48 8.84
C VAL A 93 1.11 -10.45 9.07
N VAL A 94 0.36 -10.25 8.00
CA VAL A 94 -1.11 -10.30 8.02
C VAL A 94 -1.57 -11.54 7.29
N THR A 95 -2.32 -12.40 7.98
CA THR A 95 -2.96 -13.58 7.40
C THR A 95 -4.46 -13.40 7.33
N LEU A 96 -5.02 -13.51 6.14
CA LEU A 96 -6.45 -13.48 5.86
C LEU A 96 -6.91 -14.91 5.52
N ASP A 97 -7.69 -15.55 6.40
CA ASP A 97 -8.11 -16.96 6.23
C ASP A 97 -9.63 -17.07 6.09
N GLY A 98 -10.06 -18.00 5.25
CA GLY A 98 -11.48 -18.21 4.94
C GLY A 98 -12.03 -17.09 4.07
N LEU A 99 -11.33 -16.82 2.96
CA LEU A 99 -11.79 -15.98 1.85
C LEU A 99 -13.02 -16.60 1.19
N LEU A 100 -13.82 -15.77 0.52
CA LEU A 100 -15.01 -16.21 -0.22
C LEU A 100 -14.69 -16.87 -1.58
N ASP A 101 -13.41 -16.92 -1.94
CA ASP A 101 -12.91 -17.52 -3.16
C ASP A 101 -12.93 -19.06 -3.07
N ASP A 102 -13.35 -19.72 -4.15
CA ASP A 102 -13.48 -21.19 -4.21
C ASP A 102 -12.18 -21.92 -4.55
N SER A 103 -11.13 -21.16 -4.87
CA SER A 103 -9.79 -21.64 -5.22
C SER A 103 -8.76 -21.25 -4.16
N VAL A 104 -8.87 -20.04 -3.60
CA VAL A 104 -7.97 -19.50 -2.58
C VAL A 104 -8.54 -19.68 -1.19
N ARG A 105 -7.80 -20.37 -0.31
CA ARG A 105 -8.18 -20.58 1.09
C ARG A 105 -7.77 -19.40 1.97
N ALA A 106 -6.56 -18.89 1.77
CA ALA A 106 -5.98 -17.85 2.59
C ALA A 106 -4.95 -17.02 1.81
N GLU A 107 -4.78 -15.76 2.23
CA GLU A 107 -3.70 -14.88 1.80
C GLU A 107 -2.78 -14.58 2.99
N ARG A 108 -1.50 -14.35 2.69
CA ARG A 108 -0.50 -13.86 3.63
C ARG A 108 0.24 -12.69 3.02
N TRP A 109 0.26 -11.61 3.76
CA TRP A 109 0.97 -10.39 3.45
C TRP A 109 2.14 -10.23 4.41
N THR A 110 3.35 -10.06 3.89
CA THR A 110 4.55 -9.76 4.68
C THR A 110 4.99 -8.35 4.35
N LEU A 111 4.89 -7.46 5.33
CA LEU A 111 5.11 -6.03 5.19
C LEU A 111 6.31 -5.62 6.04
N ARG A 112 7.21 -4.80 5.50
CA ARG A 112 8.33 -4.24 6.26
C ARG A 112 8.19 -2.73 6.36
N PHE A 113 8.21 -2.25 7.58
CA PHE A 113 8.15 -0.84 7.90
C PHE A 113 9.48 -0.35 8.46
N LEU A 114 9.84 0.89 8.13
CA LEU A 114 10.91 1.63 8.79
C LEU A 114 10.29 2.79 9.57
N PRO A 115 10.73 3.05 10.81
CA PRO A 115 10.35 4.27 11.51
C PRO A 115 10.81 5.51 10.75
N ASP A 116 9.92 6.49 10.59
CA ASP A 116 10.20 7.82 10.05
C ASP A 116 9.60 8.87 10.99
N GLY A 117 10.44 9.42 11.88
CA GLY A 117 9.96 10.30 12.95
C GLY A 117 9.04 9.57 13.94
N ASP A 118 7.80 10.03 14.05
CA ASP A 118 6.75 9.41 14.87
C ASP A 118 5.88 8.41 14.08
N ASP A 119 6.14 8.27 12.77
CA ASP A 119 5.36 7.46 11.82
C ASP A 119 6.16 6.27 11.28
N TYR A 120 5.53 5.50 10.38
CA TYR A 120 6.15 4.35 9.70
C TYR A 120 6.02 4.43 8.18
N GLU A 121 7.16 4.33 7.48
CA GLU A 121 7.22 4.18 6.03
C GLU A 121 7.17 2.69 5.64
N LEU A 122 6.27 2.31 4.73
CA LEU A 122 6.22 0.95 4.17
C LEU A 122 7.30 0.81 3.10
N THR A 123 8.33 0.01 3.37
CA THR A 123 9.48 -0.17 2.45
C THR A 123 9.42 -1.43 1.61
N HIS A 124 8.59 -2.40 2.01
CA HIS A 124 8.41 -3.64 1.28
C HIS A 124 7.05 -4.25 1.57
N ALA A 125 6.40 -4.76 0.52
CA ALA A 125 5.22 -5.59 0.62
C ALA A 125 5.37 -6.84 -0.26
N ALA A 126 5.07 -8.00 0.31
CA ALA A 126 4.99 -9.26 -0.40
C ALA A 126 3.68 -9.97 -0.09
N TRP A 127 3.09 -10.57 -1.12
CA TRP A 127 1.87 -11.33 -1.07
C TRP A 127 2.12 -12.78 -1.45
N ALA A 128 1.42 -13.68 -0.79
CA ALA A 128 1.35 -15.09 -1.14
C ALA A 128 -0.02 -15.63 -0.77
N GLN A 129 -0.47 -16.66 -1.48
CA GLN A 129 -1.74 -17.32 -1.21
C GLN A 129 -1.55 -18.80 -0.88
N ARG A 130 -2.56 -19.39 -0.24
CA ARG A 130 -2.68 -20.83 -0.02
C ARG A 130 -4.00 -21.27 -0.63
N CYS A 131 -3.97 -22.33 -1.42
CA CYS A 131 -5.15 -22.82 -2.11
C CYS A 131 -6.07 -23.63 -1.21
N GLN A 132 -7.32 -23.78 -1.63
CA GLN A 132 -8.23 -24.78 -1.09
C GLN A 132 -7.67 -26.20 -1.33
N PRO A 133 -8.12 -27.21 -0.58
CA PRO A 133 -7.79 -28.59 -0.88
C PRO A 133 -8.12 -28.93 -2.34
N ASP A 134 -7.22 -29.66 -3.01
CA ASP A 134 -7.38 -30.08 -4.41
C ASP A 134 -7.48 -28.92 -5.44
N ARG A 135 -6.88 -27.76 -5.13
CA ARG A 135 -6.80 -26.56 -5.99
C ARG A 135 -5.38 -25.99 -6.13
N GLY A 136 -4.38 -26.86 -5.99
CA GLY A 136 -2.97 -26.48 -6.10
C GLY A 136 -2.24 -26.50 -4.77
N HIS A 137 -1.33 -25.54 -4.58
CA HIS A 137 -0.38 -25.54 -3.47
C HIS A 137 -1.05 -25.29 -2.11
N GLN A 138 -0.60 -26.05 -1.11
CA GLN A 138 -1.11 -25.99 0.27
C GLN A 138 -0.20 -25.18 1.21
N GLU A 139 0.96 -24.77 0.70
CA GLU A 139 1.83 -23.78 1.34
C GLU A 139 1.59 -22.41 0.72
N PHE A 140 2.00 -21.35 1.42
CA PHE A 140 1.90 -19.99 0.89
C PHE A 140 2.88 -19.80 -0.27
N SER A 141 2.36 -19.48 -1.44
CA SER A 141 3.10 -19.22 -2.68
C SER A 141 2.45 -18.09 -3.47
N PRO A 142 3.18 -17.30 -4.26
CA PRO A 142 2.60 -16.33 -5.19
C PRO A 142 2.01 -17.00 -6.45
N GLU A 143 2.17 -18.31 -6.62
CA GLU A 143 1.61 -19.05 -7.75
C GLU A 143 0.07 -19.06 -7.74
N LEU A 144 -0.52 -19.29 -8.90
CA LEU A 144 -1.98 -19.38 -9.04
C LEU A 144 -2.50 -20.70 -8.47
N CYS A 145 -3.66 -20.64 -7.81
CA CYS A 145 -4.44 -21.82 -7.45
C CYS A 145 -5.12 -22.40 -8.69
N VAL A 146 -4.77 -23.64 -9.05
CA VAL A 146 -5.26 -24.37 -10.23
C VAL A 146 -5.46 -25.86 -9.95
#